data_AF-A0A662KSG9-F1
#
_entry.id   AF-A0A662KSG9-F1
#
_cell.length_a   1.000
_cell.length_b   1.000
_cell.length_c   1.000
_cell.angle_alpha   90.00
_cell.angle_beta   90.00
_cell.angle_gamma   90.00
#
_symmetry.space_group_name_H-M   'P 1'
#
loop_
_entity.id
_entity.type
_entity.pdbx_description
1 polymer ?
#
loop_
_entity_poly.entity_id
_entity_poly.type
_entity_poly.pdbx_seq_one_letter_code
_entity_poly.pdbx_strand_id
1 'polypeptide(L)'
;IVNQLHAEYFWRDPYKNEVDVILSDKKPKPVEIKYGRVETKGIRKFMEKFHVNKGYLISLNQEKNLEFSEGKIIVTPAYKFLLKQNQ
;
A
#
# COMPACT_ATOMS: atom_id res chain seq x y z
N ILE A 1 -0.72 6.10 -12.09
CA ILE A 1 -0.18 5.38 -10.92
C ILE A 1 -0.65 3.93 -10.88
N VAL A 2 -1.96 3.63 -10.77
CA VAL A 2 -2.45 2.23 -10.74
C VAL A 2 -2.00 1.39 -11.95
N ASN A 3 -2.14 1.91 -13.17
CA ASN A 3 -1.69 1.17 -14.37
C ASN A 3 -0.17 0.96 -14.45
N GLN A 4 0.63 1.78 -13.76
CA GLN A 4 2.09 1.63 -13.70
C GLN A 4 2.54 0.62 -12.65
N LEU A 5 1.63 0.19 -11.78
CA LEU A 5 1.91 -0.79 -10.74
C LEU A 5 1.88 -2.23 -11.25
N HIS A 6 1.57 -2.48 -12.54
CA HIS A 6 1.20 -3.81 -13.03
C HIS A 6 0.18 -4.49 -12.08
N ALA A 7 -0.76 -3.70 -11.57
CA ALA A 7 -1.68 -4.11 -10.51
C ALA A 7 -2.46 -5.37 -10.92
N GLU A 8 -2.24 -6.48 -10.21
CA GLU A 8 -2.84 -7.75 -10.59
C GLU A 8 -4.19 -7.97 -9.89
N TYR A 9 -4.38 -7.42 -8.68
CA TYR A 9 -5.58 -7.66 -7.87
C TYR A 9 -5.99 -6.48 -6.98
N PHE A 10 -7.27 -6.41 -6.63
CA PHE A 10 -7.86 -5.51 -5.62
C PHE A 10 -8.36 -6.34 -4.44
N TRP A 11 -8.44 -5.76 -3.23
CA TRP A 11 -8.98 -6.46 -2.06
C TRP A 11 -10.00 -5.63 -1.29
N ARG A 12 -11.08 -6.29 -0.87
CA ARG A 12 -12.09 -5.77 0.04
C ARG A 12 -12.57 -6.86 0.99
N ASP A 13 -12.77 -6.52 2.26
CA ASP A 13 -13.39 -7.43 3.24
C ASP A 13 -14.89 -7.10 3.51
N PRO A 14 -15.65 -7.98 4.19
CA PRO A 14 -17.05 -7.72 4.53
C PRO A 14 -17.28 -6.48 5.41
N TYR A 15 -16.26 -6.02 6.14
CA TYR A 15 -16.30 -4.81 6.96
C TYR A 15 -15.95 -3.54 6.17
N LYS A 16 -15.86 -3.64 4.84
CA LYS A 16 -15.55 -2.56 3.90
C LYS A 16 -14.14 -1.98 4.09
N ASN A 17 -13.21 -2.74 4.66
CA ASN A 17 -11.79 -2.40 4.55
C ASN A 17 -11.33 -2.75 3.14
N GLU A 18 -10.60 -1.84 2.49
CA GLU A 18 -10.18 -1.95 1.10
C GLU A 18 -8.70 -1.68 0.94
N VAL A 19 -8.09 -2.28 -0.07
CA VAL A 19 -6.75 -1.95 -0.54
C VAL A 19 -6.83 -1.72 -2.05
N ASP A 20 -6.35 -0.56 -2.50
CA ASP A 20 -6.46 -0.11 -3.89
C ASP A 20 -5.72 -1.03 -4.85
N VAL A 21 -4.57 -1.59 -4.47
CA VAL A 21 -3.78 -2.48 -5.32
C VAL A 21 -3.06 -3.52 -4.47
N ILE A 22 -3.05 -4.76 -4.94
CA ILE A 22 -2.18 -5.82 -4.44
C ILE A 22 -1.14 -6.13 -5.51
N LEU A 23 0.14 -6.06 -5.13
CA LEU A 23 1.24 -6.54 -5.98
C LEU A 23 1.56 -7.99 -5.61
N SER A 24 1.38 -8.91 -6.55
CA SER A 24 1.62 -10.34 -6.42
C SER A 24 2.97 -10.73 -7.01
N ASP A 25 4.04 -10.36 -6.29
CA ASP A 25 5.33 -11.04 -6.47
C ASP A 25 5.32 -12.37 -5.68
N LYS A 26 6.34 -12.61 -4.85
CA LYS A 26 6.45 -13.78 -3.96
C LYS A 26 5.54 -13.72 -2.73
N LYS A 27 5.19 -12.51 -2.27
CA LYS A 27 4.27 -12.26 -1.15
C LYS A 27 3.37 -11.08 -1.53
N PRO A 28 2.06 -11.13 -1.22
CA PRO A 28 1.15 -10.05 -1.59
C PRO A 28 1.53 -8.77 -0.84
N LYS A 29 1.71 -7.68 -1.59
CA LYS A 29 2.03 -6.36 -1.02
C LYS A 29 0.83 -5.45 -1.19
N PRO A 30 0.15 -5.04 -0.10
CA PRO A 30 -0.94 -4.07 -0.18
C PRO A 30 -0.41 -2.67 -0.45
N VAL A 31 -1.06 -1.96 -1.37
CA VAL A 31 -0.76 -0.58 -1.76
C VAL A 31 -2.04 0.25 -1.73
N GLU A 32 -2.01 1.40 -1.06
CA GLU A 32 -3.04 2.44 -1.19
C GLU A 32 -2.46 3.72 -1.81
N ILE A 33 -3.29 4.47 -2.52
CA ILE A 33 -2.93 5.77 -3.11
C ILE A 33 -3.82 6.85 -2.48
N LYS A 34 -3.22 7.81 -1.76
CA LYS A 34 -3.97 8.87 -1.06
C LYS A 34 -3.41 10.26 -1.34
N TYR A 35 -4.30 11.19 -1.69
CA TYR A 35 -3.96 12.60 -1.87
C TYR A 35 -4.14 13.44 -0.59
N GLY A 36 -4.90 12.93 0.39
CA GLY A 36 -5.25 13.64 1.62
C GLY A 36 -4.62 13.01 2.87
N ARG A 37 -5.45 12.80 3.90
CA ARG A 37 -5.03 12.16 5.15
C ARG A 37 -4.51 10.75 4.87
N VAL A 38 -3.37 10.42 5.49
CA VAL A 38 -2.82 9.07 5.49
C VAL A 38 -3.70 8.21 6.39
N GLU A 39 -4.53 7.38 5.79
CA GLU A 39 -5.32 6.35 6.46
C GLU A 39 -4.70 4.99 6.16
N THR A 40 -4.52 4.16 7.20
CA THR A 40 -3.79 2.90 7.08
C THR A 40 -4.66 1.69 7.38
N LYS A 41 -5.93 1.88 7.74
CA LYS A 41 -6.79 0.80 8.25
C LYS A 41 -6.93 -0.36 7.26
N GLY A 42 -7.13 -0.06 5.97
CA GLY A 42 -7.24 -1.06 4.90
C GLY A 42 -5.98 -1.93 4.80
N ILE A 43 -4.83 -1.27 4.59
CA ILE A 43 -3.51 -1.91 4.58
C ILE A 43 -3.27 -2.76 5.84
N ARG A 44 -3.54 -2.22 7.03
CA ARG A 44 -3.31 -2.92 8.31
C ARG A 44 -4.17 -4.19 8.42
N LYS A 45 -5.45 -4.12 8.05
CA LYS A 45 -6.34 -5.30 8.03
C LYS A 45 -5.93 -6.34 7.00
N PHE A 46 -5.42 -5.91 5.84
CA PHE A 46 -4.82 -6.82 4.88
C PHE A 46 -3.59 -7.52 5.48
N MET A 47 -2.67 -6.74 6.07
CA MET A 47 -1.44 -7.24 6.69
C MET A 47 -1.71 -8.29 7.77
N GLU A 48 -2.66 -8.00 8.68
CA GLU A 48 -3.12 -8.93 9.71
C GLU A 48 -3.65 -10.24 9.08
N LYS A 49 -4.57 -10.13 8.10
CA LYS A 49 -5.27 -11.28 7.50
C LYS A 49 -4.35 -12.21 6.72
N PHE A 50 -3.42 -11.65 5.96
CA PHE A 50 -2.55 -12.42 5.06
C PHE A 50 -1.15 -12.64 5.64
N HIS A 51 -0.94 -12.28 6.92
CA HIS A 51 0.34 -12.42 7.62
C HIS A 51 1.52 -11.80 6.86
N VAL A 52 1.29 -10.60 6.28
CA VAL A 52 2.34 -9.83 5.62
C VAL A 52 2.73 -8.63 6.46
N ASN A 53 4.03 -8.41 6.60
CA ASN A 53 4.59 -7.42 7.53
C ASN A 53 5.00 -6.10 6.87
N LYS A 54 4.59 -5.89 5.61
CA LYS A 54 4.95 -4.70 4.85
C LYS A 54 3.79 -4.24 3.98
N GLY A 55 3.44 -2.96 4.09
CA GLY A 55 2.48 -2.28 3.23
C GLY A 55 3.05 -0.98 2.67
N TYR A 56 2.38 -0.44 1.65
CA TYR A 56 2.82 0.76 0.96
C TYR A 56 1.67 1.76 0.85
N LEU A 57 1.97 3.03 1.07
CA LEU A 57 1.03 4.11 0.80
C LEU A 57 1.70 5.14 -0.08
N ILE A 58 1.16 5.33 -1.27
CA ILE A 58 1.59 6.37 -2.20
C ILE A 58 0.85 7.65 -1.82
N SER A 59 1.58 8.63 -1.31
CA SER A 59 1.02 9.91 -0.92
C SER A 59 1.29 10.98 -1.98
N LEU A 60 0.63 12.14 -1.91
CA LEU A 60 0.96 13.26 -2.78
C LEU A 60 2.39 13.79 -2.53
N ASN A 61 2.74 14.04 -1.26
CA ASN A 61 3.96 14.75 -0.88
C ASN A 61 4.60 14.29 0.45
N GLN A 62 4.02 13.30 1.13
CA GLN A 62 4.51 12.81 2.42
C GLN A 62 5.47 11.63 2.24
N GLU A 63 6.59 11.66 2.96
CA GLU A 63 7.51 10.55 3.08
C GLU A 63 7.72 10.21 4.56
N LYS A 64 7.36 8.99 4.97
CA LYS A 64 7.54 8.51 6.35
C LYS A 64 7.37 7.00 6.44
N ASN A 65 7.89 6.45 7.52
CA ASN A 65 7.64 5.07 7.91
C ASN A 65 6.70 5.04 9.11
N LEU A 66 5.68 4.22 9.05
CA LEU A 66 4.74 3.99 10.15
C LEU A 66 4.92 2.55 10.63
N GLU A 67 5.30 2.40 11.90
CA GLU A 67 5.49 1.09 12.54
C GLU A 67 4.23 0.69 13.31
N PHE A 68 3.81 -0.57 13.17
CA PHE A 68 2.66 -1.17 13.84
C PHE A 68 3.01 -2.58 14.33
N SER A 69 2.14 -3.17 15.15
CA SER A 69 2.30 -4.54 15.65
C SER A 69 2.41 -5.59 14.55
N GLU A 70 1.67 -5.40 13.46
CA GLU A 70 1.61 -6.28 12.30
C GLU A 70 2.74 -6.03 11.30
N GLY A 71 3.51 -4.94 11.46
CA GLY A 71 4.64 -4.60 10.60
C GLY A 71 4.69 -3.13 10.21
N LYS A 72 5.30 -2.84 9.06
CA LYS A 72 5.66 -1.48 8.64
C LYS A 72 4.88 -1.04 7.41
N ILE A 73 4.38 0.19 7.42
CA ILE A 73 3.83 0.86 6.25
C ILE A 73 4.79 1.95 5.78
N ILE A 74 5.25 1.83 4.53
CA ILE A 74 6.13 2.82 3.90
C ILE A 74 5.27 3.82 3.13
N VAL A 75 5.26 5.06 3.59
CA VAL A 75 4.61 6.18 2.92
C VAL A 75 5.62 6.83 1.98
N THR A 76 5.36 6.83 0.68
CA THR A 76 6.25 7.39 -0.34
C THR A 76 5.49 8.40 -1.21
N PRO A 77 6.07 9.57 -1.52
CA PRO A 77 5.46 10.51 -2.46
C PRO A 77 5.32 9.92 -3.86
N ALA A 78 4.24 10.26 -4.57
CA ALA A 78 3.93 9.75 -5.90
C ALA A 78 5.07 9.95 -6.89
N TYR A 79 5.69 11.14 -6.94
CA TYR A 79 6.79 11.42 -7.85
C TYR A 79 7.99 10.49 -7.62
N LYS A 80 8.32 10.20 -6.36
CA LYS A 80 9.44 9.31 -5.99
C LYS A 80 9.13 7.86 -6.35
N PHE A 81 7.86 7.47 -6.18
CA PHE A 81 7.40 6.15 -6.59
C PHE A 81 7.55 5.96 -8.11
N LEU A 82 7.11 6.94 -8.90
CA LEU A 82 7.15 6.90 -10.36
C LEU A 82 8.58 6.85 -10.92
N LEU A 83 9.51 7.61 -10.34
CA LEU A 83 10.91 7.63 -10.79
C LEU A 83 11.63 6.31 -10.52
N LYS A 84 11.27 5.59 -9.45
CA LYS A 84 11.89 4.31 -9.08
C LYS A 84 11.46 3.12 -9.93
N GLN A 85 10.36 3.22 -10.67
CA GLN A 85 9.90 2.16 -11.58
C GLN A 85 10.68 2.14 -12.91
N ASN A 86 11.46 3.19 -13.19
CA ASN A 86 12.22 3.35 -14.44
C ASN A 86 13.71 2.99 -14.29
N GLN A 87 14.10 2.30 -13.22
CA GLN A 87 15.45 1.80 -12.95
C GLN A 87 15.41 0.29 -12.74
#